data_AF-A0A536WUU7-F1
#
_entry.id   AF-A0A536WUU7-F1
#
_cell.length_a   1.000
_cell.length_b   1.000
_cell.length_c   1.000
_cell.angle_alpha   90.00
_cell.angle_beta   90.00
_cell.angle_gamma   90.00
#
_symmetry.space_group_name_H-M   'P 1'
#
loop_
_entity.id
_entity.type
_entity.pdbx_description
1 polymer ?
#
loop_
_entity_poly.entity_id
_entity_poly.type
_entity_poly.pdbx_seq_one_letter_code
_entity_poly.pdbx_strand_id
1 'polypeptide(L)'
;MRALFAFAAVLALAAHAQTAPAPFPPGNTQDTFFGTVVDDPYRALEDIGNPDVVAWAKSQGDYARGTLDSLPGYAALRKRVVELDESAPAVVFTVRLDAKGNLYFTRRTAQENTYKLYRRDASGAETLLVDPDDWQKDTGKPHAINYFAPSPDGTLVAYGISAAGSEDASLYVMDIATRKLIGEPIDRARFPQVSWRPDGRSFVYMRLQERKPGMPATEKYQNSRVWLHEVGRPASADVAVAGMDVSPRMAVRRADLPFVAIIPGSRYAVAAVENGVQREVALYTAPVASLGKPDAPWTRICDFADKVVRWAVH
;
A
#
# COMPACT_ATOMS: atom_id res chain seq x y z
N MET A 1 17.86 -78.83 26.25
CA MET A 1 17.09 -77.59 26.50
C MET A 1 18.00 -76.38 26.31
N ARG A 2 17.87 -75.67 25.19
CA ARG A 2 18.49 -74.36 24.97
C ARG A 2 17.45 -73.48 24.29
N ALA A 3 16.94 -72.51 25.03
CA ALA A 3 15.96 -71.54 24.55
C ALA A 3 16.70 -70.35 23.92
N LEU A 4 16.38 -70.04 22.67
CA LEU A 4 16.72 -68.78 22.02
C LEU A 4 15.67 -67.74 22.43
N PHE A 5 16.08 -66.65 23.06
CA PHE A 5 15.26 -65.46 23.19
C PHE A 5 15.74 -64.41 22.18
N ALA A 6 14.89 -64.14 21.19
CA ALA A 6 15.04 -63.02 20.26
C ALA A 6 14.55 -61.75 20.95
N PHE A 7 15.42 -60.74 21.08
CA PHE A 7 15.08 -59.43 21.62
C PHE A 7 14.62 -58.53 20.46
N ALA A 8 13.31 -58.29 20.36
CA ALA A 8 12.76 -57.30 19.45
C ALA A 8 12.89 -55.90 20.11
N ALA A 9 13.76 -55.06 19.58
CA ALA A 9 13.86 -53.67 20.01
C ALA A 9 12.72 -52.86 19.37
N VAL A 10 11.70 -52.53 20.18
CA VAL A 10 10.66 -51.58 19.80
C VAL A 10 11.24 -50.17 19.95
N LEU A 11 11.58 -49.54 18.82
CA LEU A 11 11.86 -48.10 18.76
C LEU A 11 10.54 -47.35 18.92
N ALA A 12 10.23 -46.96 20.15
CA ALA A 12 9.17 -46.01 20.42
C ALA A 12 9.61 -44.62 19.94
N LEU A 13 9.12 -44.21 18.78
CA LEU A 13 9.14 -42.81 18.36
C LEU A 13 8.20 -42.04 19.29
N ALA A 14 8.75 -41.48 20.37
CA ALA A 14 8.06 -40.51 21.20
C ALA A 14 7.87 -39.24 20.35
N ALA A 15 6.70 -39.13 19.72
CA ALA A 15 6.21 -37.87 19.19
C ALA A 15 6.12 -36.90 20.38
N HIS A 16 7.10 -36.02 20.50
CA HIS A 16 7.02 -34.89 21.42
C HIS A 16 5.96 -33.96 20.84
N ALA A 17 4.72 -34.15 21.28
CA ALA A 17 3.67 -33.17 21.06
C ALA A 17 4.14 -31.89 21.75
N GLN A 18 4.58 -30.92 20.95
CA GLN A 18 4.98 -29.63 21.46
C GLN A 18 3.76 -29.06 22.20
N THR A 19 3.93 -28.67 23.46
CA THR A 19 2.82 -28.11 24.25
C THR A 19 2.46 -26.74 23.70
N ALA A 20 1.18 -26.53 23.42
CA ALA A 20 0.69 -25.23 23.00
C ALA A 20 1.01 -24.17 24.08
N PRO A 21 1.47 -22.96 23.71
CA PRO A 21 1.68 -21.89 24.67
C PRO A 21 0.36 -21.55 25.36
N ALA A 22 0.45 -21.13 26.62
CA ALA A 22 -0.72 -20.66 27.34
C ALA A 22 -1.41 -19.52 26.59
N PRO A 23 -2.75 -19.42 26.68
CA PRO A 23 -3.45 -18.23 26.19
C PRO A 23 -2.91 -16.99 26.93
N PHE A 24 -3.02 -15.83 26.28
CA PHE A 24 -2.70 -14.58 26.96
C PHE A 24 -3.61 -14.43 28.19
N PRO A 25 -3.11 -13.99 29.36
CA PRO A 25 -3.94 -13.87 30.55
C PRO A 25 -5.15 -12.95 30.29
N PRO A 26 -6.40 -13.41 30.53
CA PRO A 26 -7.56 -12.55 30.38
C PRO A 26 -7.54 -11.46 31.45
N GLY A 27 -7.83 -10.22 31.06
CA GLY A 27 -8.20 -9.10 31.93
C GLY A 27 -9.72 -9.00 32.11
N ASN A 28 -10.16 -7.95 32.79
CA ASN A 28 -11.58 -7.63 32.99
C ASN A 28 -11.90 -6.25 32.44
N THR A 29 -11.61 -6.02 31.15
CA THR A 29 -12.03 -4.78 30.50
C THR A 29 -13.46 -4.95 30.01
N GLN A 30 -14.32 -3.99 30.33
CA GLN A 30 -15.72 -4.00 29.92
C GLN A 30 -16.05 -2.68 29.26
N ASP A 31 -16.87 -2.73 28.21
CA ASP A 31 -17.47 -1.56 27.58
C ASP A 31 -18.99 -1.70 27.59
N THR A 32 -19.71 -0.58 27.71
CA THR A 32 -21.18 -0.58 27.63
C THR A 32 -21.62 0.06 26.32
N PHE A 33 -22.19 -0.75 25.42
CA PHE A 33 -22.74 -0.29 24.15
C PHE A 33 -24.27 -0.32 24.23
N PHE A 34 -24.90 0.86 24.17
CA PHE A 34 -26.36 0.99 24.16
C PHE A 34 -27.06 0.26 25.32
N GLY A 35 -26.46 0.31 26.52
CA GLY A 35 -26.96 -0.36 27.72
C GLY A 35 -26.57 -1.84 27.87
N THR A 36 -25.87 -2.42 26.89
CA THR A 36 -25.34 -3.80 26.97
C THR A 36 -23.88 -3.77 27.37
N VAL A 37 -23.54 -4.43 28.48
CA VAL A 37 -22.14 -4.64 28.90
C VAL A 37 -21.53 -5.74 28.03
N VAL A 38 -20.35 -5.47 27.47
CA VAL A 38 -19.57 -6.39 26.64
C VAL A 38 -18.19 -6.52 27.27
N ASP A 39 -17.81 -7.76 27.61
CA ASP A 39 -16.50 -8.08 28.13
C ASP A 39 -15.49 -8.22 26.99
N ASP A 40 -14.36 -7.53 27.12
CA ASP A 40 -13.17 -7.71 26.27
C ASP A 40 -11.99 -8.15 27.15
N PRO A 41 -11.93 -9.45 27.49
CA PRO A 41 -10.88 -9.97 28.35
C PRO A 41 -9.49 -9.89 27.71
N TYR A 42 -9.37 -9.61 26.42
CA TYR A 42 -8.09 -9.59 25.72
C TYR A 42 -7.70 -8.21 25.19
N ARG A 43 -8.34 -7.13 25.66
CA ARG A 43 -8.05 -5.73 25.29
C ARG A 43 -6.56 -5.40 25.30
N ALA A 44 -5.79 -5.97 26.23
CA ALA A 44 -4.36 -5.74 26.33
C ALA A 44 -3.59 -6.13 25.05
N LEU A 45 -4.07 -7.10 24.26
CA LEU A 45 -3.46 -7.51 22.99
C LEU A 45 -3.49 -6.40 21.92
N GLU A 46 -4.31 -5.35 22.08
CA GLU A 46 -4.32 -4.20 21.17
C GLU A 46 -3.06 -3.33 21.32
N ASP A 47 -2.39 -3.37 22.48
CA ASP A 47 -1.12 -2.68 22.69
C ASP A 47 0.05 -3.54 22.19
N ILE A 48 0.32 -3.45 20.89
CA ILE A 48 1.42 -4.17 20.24
C ILE A 48 2.82 -3.73 20.72
N GLY A 49 2.92 -2.66 21.51
CA GLY A 49 4.17 -2.22 22.15
C GLY A 49 4.38 -2.86 23.53
N ASN A 50 3.36 -3.48 24.12
CA ASN A 50 3.44 -4.10 25.42
C ASN A 50 4.40 -5.31 25.40
N PRO A 51 5.44 -5.35 26.26
CA PRO A 51 6.38 -6.46 26.33
C PRO A 51 5.73 -7.83 26.53
N ASP A 52 4.64 -7.92 27.30
CA ASP A 52 3.93 -9.18 27.57
C ASP A 52 3.21 -9.68 26.31
N VAL A 53 2.61 -8.77 25.55
CA VAL A 53 1.95 -9.07 24.28
C VAL A 53 2.98 -9.54 23.25
N VAL A 54 4.13 -8.86 23.16
CA VAL A 54 5.23 -9.24 22.27
C VAL A 54 5.78 -10.62 22.64
N ALA A 55 6.02 -10.88 23.93
CA ALA A 55 6.51 -12.16 24.41
C ALA A 55 5.51 -13.30 24.12
N TRP A 56 4.22 -13.07 24.38
CA TRP A 56 3.16 -14.01 24.07
C TRP A 56 3.06 -14.29 22.57
N ALA A 57 3.04 -13.25 21.72
CA ALA A 57 2.98 -13.40 20.27
C ALA A 57 4.18 -14.17 19.72
N LYS A 58 5.39 -13.93 20.27
CA LYS A 58 6.57 -14.72 19.95
C LYS A 58 6.40 -16.19 20.32
N SER A 59 5.87 -16.49 21.50
CA SER A 59 5.63 -17.89 21.92
C SER A 59 4.64 -18.62 21.00
N GLN A 60 3.59 -17.94 20.54
CA GLN A 60 2.65 -18.47 19.55
C GLN A 60 3.32 -18.72 18.21
N GLY A 61 4.16 -17.78 17.76
CA GLY A 61 4.97 -17.93 16.55
C GLY A 61 5.93 -19.12 16.61
N ASP A 62 6.67 -19.26 17.71
CA ASP A 62 7.62 -20.37 17.92
C ASP A 62 6.90 -21.73 17.92
N TYR A 63 5.73 -21.81 18.58
CA TYR A 63 4.90 -23.01 18.57
C TYR A 63 4.36 -23.35 17.17
N ALA A 64 3.87 -22.35 16.44
CA ALA A 64 3.39 -22.54 15.09
C ALA A 64 4.50 -23.04 14.15
N ARG A 65 5.72 -22.48 14.26
CA ARG A 65 6.87 -22.94 13.48
C ARG A 65 7.25 -24.38 13.82
N GLY A 66 7.36 -24.71 15.11
CA GLY A 66 7.62 -26.09 15.53
C GLY A 66 6.59 -27.09 14.99
N THR A 67 5.30 -26.72 15.08
CA THR A 67 4.21 -27.53 14.52
C THR A 67 4.33 -27.71 13.01
N LEU A 68 4.43 -26.60 12.25
CA LEU A 68 4.49 -26.64 10.79
C LEU A 68 5.74 -27.36 10.26
N ASP A 69 6.89 -27.12 10.87
CA ASP A 69 8.16 -27.73 10.48
C ASP A 69 8.16 -29.26 10.74
N SER A 70 7.33 -29.73 11.68
CA SER A 70 7.17 -31.16 11.99
C SER A 70 6.23 -31.91 11.03
N LEU A 71 5.43 -31.21 10.22
CA LEU A 71 4.43 -31.85 9.36
C LEU A 71 5.11 -32.71 8.28
N PRO A 72 4.72 -33.99 8.14
CA PRO A 72 5.21 -34.83 7.04
C PRO A 72 4.96 -34.16 5.69
N GLY A 73 6.03 -33.98 4.91
CA GLY A 73 5.96 -33.37 3.57
C GLY A 73 6.09 -31.85 3.52
N TYR A 74 6.07 -31.13 4.65
CA TYR A 74 6.23 -29.65 4.63
C TYR A 74 7.54 -29.21 3.98
N ALA A 75 8.66 -29.86 4.31
CA ALA A 75 9.95 -29.54 3.70
C ALA A 75 9.95 -29.75 2.17
N ALA A 76 9.34 -30.83 1.69
CA ALA A 76 9.20 -31.12 0.26
C ALA A 76 8.27 -30.11 -0.44
N LEU A 77 7.15 -29.75 0.20
CA LEU A 77 6.24 -28.72 -0.30
C LEU A 77 6.93 -27.36 -0.39
N ARG A 78 7.62 -26.94 0.68
CA ARG A 78 8.38 -25.67 0.71
C ARG A 78 9.41 -25.64 -0.41
N LYS A 79 10.18 -26.72 -0.59
CA LYS A 79 11.14 -26.83 -1.69
C LYS A 79 10.45 -26.69 -3.05
N ARG A 80 9.32 -27.36 -3.25
CA ARG A 80 8.56 -27.29 -4.51
C ARG A 80 8.03 -25.89 -4.80
N VAL A 81 7.56 -25.16 -3.78
CA VAL A 81 7.12 -23.76 -3.92
C VAL A 81 8.29 -22.87 -4.35
N VAL A 82 9.46 -23.02 -3.74
CA VAL A 82 10.67 -22.28 -4.13
C VAL A 82 11.08 -22.61 -5.57
N GLU A 83 11.14 -23.89 -5.95
CA GLU A 83 11.45 -24.31 -7.32
C GLU A 83 10.49 -23.70 -8.35
N LEU A 84 9.20 -23.57 -8.02
CA LEU A 84 8.20 -22.99 -8.91
C LEU A 84 8.32 -21.47 -8.99
N ASP A 85 8.53 -20.79 -7.86
CA ASP A 85 8.76 -19.32 -7.84
C ASP A 85 10.02 -18.95 -8.63
N GLU A 86 11.09 -19.73 -8.47
CA GLU A 86 12.39 -19.52 -9.14
C GLU A 86 12.42 -20.05 -10.58
N SER A 87 11.37 -20.74 -11.05
CA SER A 87 11.33 -21.31 -12.41
C SER A 87 11.24 -20.26 -13.52
N ALA A 88 10.72 -19.07 -13.20
CA ALA A 88 10.69 -17.93 -14.11
C ALA A 88 11.93 -17.05 -13.87
N PRO A 89 12.72 -16.70 -14.91
CA PRO A 89 13.88 -15.82 -14.73
C PRO A 89 13.54 -14.47 -14.10
N ALA A 90 12.35 -13.95 -14.41
CA ALA A 90 11.80 -12.76 -13.79
C ALA A 90 10.28 -12.71 -13.90
N VAL A 91 9.66 -12.01 -12.96
CA VAL A 91 8.24 -11.64 -12.98
C VAL A 91 8.14 -10.13 -13.19
N VAL A 92 7.25 -9.72 -14.11
CA VAL A 92 6.99 -8.32 -14.44
C VAL A 92 5.57 -7.97 -14.05
N PHE A 93 5.39 -6.84 -13.37
CA PHE A 93 4.10 -6.28 -12.99
C PHE A 93 3.98 -4.81 -13.35
N THR A 94 2.74 -4.31 -13.25
CA THR A 94 2.37 -2.90 -13.36
C THR A 94 3.04 -2.23 -14.55
N VAL A 95 2.58 -2.53 -15.76
CA VAL A 95 3.14 -1.93 -16.99
C VAL A 95 2.44 -0.60 -17.28
N ARG A 96 3.21 0.43 -17.61
CA ARG A 96 2.75 1.74 -18.08
C ARG A 96 3.50 2.14 -19.34
N LEU A 97 2.82 2.85 -20.23
CA LEU A 97 3.39 3.41 -21.45
C LEU A 97 3.25 4.94 -21.38
N ASP A 98 4.31 5.67 -21.70
CA ASP A 98 4.20 7.13 -21.89
C ASP A 98 3.81 7.50 -23.34
N ALA A 99 3.59 8.79 -23.59
CA ALA A 99 3.20 9.25 -24.93
C ALA A 99 4.30 9.09 -26.00
N LYS A 100 5.55 8.82 -25.59
CA LYS A 100 6.70 8.59 -26.47
C LYS A 100 6.93 7.09 -26.75
N GLY A 101 6.09 6.21 -26.18
CA GLY A 101 6.21 4.77 -26.34
C GLY A 101 7.24 4.11 -25.40
N ASN A 102 7.73 4.81 -24.38
CA ASN A 102 8.60 4.20 -23.38
C ASN A 102 7.75 3.38 -22.40
N LEU A 103 8.21 2.17 -22.12
CA LEU A 103 7.62 1.27 -21.15
C LEU A 103 8.21 1.49 -19.77
N TYR A 104 7.38 1.46 -18.76
CA TYR A 104 7.75 1.48 -17.36
C TYR A 104 7.10 0.29 -16.68
N PHE A 105 7.85 -0.44 -15.87
CA PHE A 105 7.36 -1.66 -15.25
C PHE A 105 8.15 -1.99 -14.00
N THR A 106 7.52 -2.73 -13.10
CA THR A 106 8.24 -3.35 -12.00
C THR A 106 8.69 -4.75 -12.37
N ARG A 107 9.91 -5.13 -11.99
CA ARG A 107 10.46 -6.47 -12.21
C ARG A 107 11.15 -6.99 -10.96
N ARG A 108 10.98 -8.28 -10.70
CA ARG A 108 11.70 -9.05 -9.69
C ARG A 108 12.26 -10.30 -10.37
N THR A 109 13.56 -10.53 -10.27
CA THR A 109 14.19 -11.78 -10.69
C THR A 109 14.02 -12.87 -9.64
N ALA A 110 14.27 -14.13 -9.99
CA ALA A 110 14.22 -15.24 -9.03
C ALA A 110 15.15 -15.06 -7.82
N GLN A 111 16.23 -14.28 -7.97
CA GLN A 111 17.21 -14.02 -6.89
C GLN A 111 16.91 -12.76 -6.08
N GLU A 112 15.88 -12.00 -6.45
CA GLU A 112 15.51 -10.74 -5.78
C GLU A 112 14.30 -10.92 -4.87
N ASN A 113 14.34 -10.24 -3.72
CA ASN A 113 13.26 -10.25 -2.74
C ASN A 113 12.23 -9.14 -2.98
N THR A 114 12.58 -8.11 -3.75
CA THR A 114 11.77 -6.91 -3.95
C THR A 114 11.61 -6.61 -5.44
N TYR A 115 10.48 -5.99 -5.80
CA TYR A 115 10.26 -5.47 -7.15
C TYR A 115 11.00 -4.15 -7.33
N LYS A 116 11.73 -4.02 -8.44
CA LYS A 116 12.45 -2.81 -8.83
C LYS A 116 11.78 -2.13 -10.01
N LEU A 117 11.84 -0.81 -10.09
CA LEU A 117 11.24 -0.05 -11.19
C LEU A 117 12.23 0.11 -12.34
N TYR A 118 11.83 -0.32 -13.53
CA TYR A 118 12.58 -0.19 -14.75
C TYR A 118 11.85 0.67 -15.77
N ARG A 119 12.62 1.27 -16.68
CA ARG A 119 12.16 1.88 -17.92
C ARG A 119 12.80 1.17 -19.09
N ARG A 120 12.03 0.90 -20.15
CA ARG A 120 12.53 0.47 -21.46
C ARG A 120 12.13 1.51 -22.49
N ASP A 121 13.10 2.09 -23.18
CA ASP A 121 12.81 3.07 -24.23
C ASP A 121 12.38 2.41 -25.55
N ALA A 122 11.99 3.23 -26.52
CA ALA A 122 11.57 2.78 -27.84
C ALA A 122 12.67 2.02 -28.63
N SER A 123 13.95 2.17 -28.28
CA SER A 123 15.05 1.38 -28.87
C SER A 123 15.17 -0.01 -28.24
N GLY A 124 14.48 -0.25 -27.13
CA GLY A 124 14.55 -1.47 -26.34
C GLY A 124 15.58 -1.43 -25.21
N ALA A 125 16.29 -0.31 -25.02
CA ALA A 125 17.27 -0.17 -23.95
C ALA A 125 16.56 -0.07 -22.59
N GLU A 126 17.01 -0.88 -21.62
CA GLU A 126 16.46 -0.91 -20.26
C GLU A 126 17.33 -0.15 -19.26
N THR A 127 16.70 0.61 -18.39
CA THR A 127 17.33 1.35 -17.29
C THR A 127 16.62 1.05 -15.98
N LEU A 128 17.39 0.69 -14.95
CA LEU A 128 16.92 0.63 -13.56
C LEU A 128 16.74 2.06 -13.03
N LEU A 129 15.52 2.38 -12.59
CA LEU A 129 15.16 3.69 -12.04
C LEU A 129 15.15 3.68 -10.50
N VAL A 130 14.50 2.69 -9.88
CA VAL A 130 14.34 2.62 -8.42
C VAL A 130 14.63 1.20 -7.93
N ASP A 131 15.54 1.10 -6.97
CA ASP A 131 15.87 -0.13 -6.24
C ASP A 131 15.52 0.03 -4.75
N PRO A 132 14.45 -0.62 -4.24
CA PRO A 132 14.08 -0.54 -2.83
C PRO A 132 15.17 -1.05 -1.88
N ASP A 133 16.11 -1.85 -2.36
CA ASP A 133 17.22 -2.37 -1.54
C ASP A 133 18.16 -1.24 -1.10
N ASP A 134 18.18 -0.10 -1.80
CA ASP A 134 18.96 1.08 -1.38
C ASP A 134 18.40 1.68 -0.08
N TRP A 135 17.07 1.80 0.04
CA TRP A 135 16.44 2.22 1.31
C TRP A 135 16.67 1.20 2.42
N GLN A 136 16.72 -0.08 2.10
CA GLN A 136 17.01 -1.10 3.10
C GLN A 136 18.43 -0.97 3.66
N LYS A 137 19.42 -0.66 2.81
CA LYS A 137 20.80 -0.39 3.27
C LYS A 137 20.84 0.84 4.18
N ASP A 138 20.10 1.89 3.83
CA ASP A 138 20.12 3.16 4.57
C ASP A 138 19.36 3.11 5.89
N THR A 139 18.22 2.41 5.93
CA THR A 139 17.28 2.43 7.06
C THR A 139 17.28 1.16 7.91
N GLY A 140 17.91 0.09 7.41
CA GLY A 140 17.86 -1.25 8.01
C GLY A 140 16.50 -1.95 7.89
N LYS A 141 15.55 -1.40 7.12
CA LYS A 141 14.19 -1.93 6.97
C LYS A 141 13.90 -2.27 5.51
N PRO A 142 13.25 -3.41 5.19
CA PRO A 142 12.86 -3.70 3.82
C PRO A 142 11.87 -2.63 3.32
N HIS A 143 12.01 -2.22 2.07
CA HIS A 143 11.10 -1.25 1.43
C HIS A 143 10.46 -1.87 0.19
N ALA A 144 9.29 -1.36 -0.19
CA ALA A 144 8.60 -1.81 -1.39
C ALA A 144 7.98 -0.62 -2.14
N ILE A 145 8.06 -0.64 -3.47
CA ILE A 145 7.34 0.31 -4.33
C ILE A 145 5.86 -0.04 -4.30
N ASN A 146 5.03 0.91 -3.90
CA ASN A 146 3.57 0.74 -3.85
C ASN A 146 2.92 1.04 -5.19
N TYR A 147 3.41 2.07 -5.90
CA TYR A 147 2.90 2.52 -7.19
C TYR A 147 3.90 3.44 -7.88
N PHE A 148 3.68 3.68 -9.18
CA PHE A 148 4.42 4.70 -9.93
C PHE A 148 3.58 5.28 -11.07
N ALA A 149 3.93 6.50 -11.49
CA ALA A 149 3.31 7.22 -12.59
C ALA A 149 4.37 8.04 -13.36
N PRO A 150 4.74 7.64 -14.59
CA PRO A 150 5.58 8.47 -15.45
C PRO A 150 4.82 9.75 -15.85
N SER A 151 5.56 10.85 -15.99
CA SER A 151 5.04 12.09 -16.56
C SER A 151 4.70 11.92 -18.05
N PRO A 152 3.79 12.76 -18.61
CA PRO A 152 3.34 12.60 -20.00
C PRO A 152 4.47 12.67 -21.03
N ASP A 153 5.51 13.47 -20.77
CA ASP A 153 6.66 13.63 -21.64
C ASP A 153 7.79 12.64 -21.35
N GLY A 154 7.63 11.76 -20.36
CA GLY A 154 8.59 10.72 -19.98
C GLY A 154 9.89 11.25 -19.38
N THR A 155 9.93 12.51 -18.93
CA THR A 155 11.14 13.11 -18.33
C THR A 155 11.22 12.89 -16.82
N LEU A 156 10.07 12.78 -16.15
CA LEU A 156 9.93 12.53 -14.73
C LEU A 156 9.18 11.22 -14.45
N VAL A 157 9.44 10.64 -13.28
CA VAL A 157 8.59 9.59 -12.70
C VAL A 157 8.26 9.93 -11.25
N ALA A 158 6.99 9.80 -10.89
CA ALA A 158 6.52 9.86 -9.51
C ALA A 158 6.30 8.43 -9.00
N TYR A 159 6.70 8.12 -7.77
CA TYR A 159 6.50 6.78 -7.19
C TYR A 159 6.31 6.82 -5.67
N GLY A 160 5.48 5.91 -5.17
CA GLY A 160 5.26 5.70 -3.73
C GLY A 160 6.12 4.54 -3.25
N ILE A 161 6.79 4.71 -2.11
CA ILE A 161 7.55 3.65 -1.44
C ILE A 161 7.21 3.63 0.06
N SER A 162 7.15 2.42 0.64
CA SER A 162 6.84 2.24 2.06
C SER A 162 7.78 1.23 2.72
N ALA A 163 7.97 1.39 4.03
CA ALA A 163 8.89 0.58 4.84
C ALA A 163 8.17 -0.55 5.56
N ALA A 164 8.82 -1.71 5.70
CA ALA A 164 8.41 -2.83 6.55
C ALA A 164 6.96 -3.30 6.32
N GLY A 165 6.49 -3.27 5.06
CA GLY A 165 5.12 -3.66 4.71
C GLY A 165 4.06 -2.68 5.20
N SER A 166 4.43 -1.48 5.63
CA SER A 166 3.46 -0.43 5.93
C SER A 166 2.72 -0.06 4.64
N GLU A 167 1.46 0.32 4.78
CA GLU A 167 0.70 0.92 3.69
C GLU A 167 0.83 2.45 3.68
N ASP A 168 1.76 3.02 4.45
CA ASP A 168 1.95 4.46 4.58
C ASP A 168 3.08 4.92 3.66
N ALA A 169 2.74 5.03 2.37
CA ALA A 169 3.72 5.36 1.33
C ALA A 169 4.12 6.84 1.38
N SER A 170 5.41 7.09 1.20
CA SER A 170 5.96 8.40 0.87
C SER A 170 6.12 8.51 -0.65
N LEU A 171 5.67 9.63 -1.22
CA LEU A 171 5.72 9.93 -2.63
C LEU A 171 6.99 10.70 -2.99
N TYR A 172 7.72 10.19 -3.97
CA TYR A 172 8.95 10.77 -4.51
C TYR A 172 8.78 11.14 -5.97
N VAL A 173 9.51 12.16 -6.43
CA VAL A 173 9.62 12.54 -7.83
C VAL A 173 11.08 12.44 -8.26
N MET A 174 11.35 11.77 -9.38
CA MET A 174 12.69 11.59 -9.92
C MET A 174 12.78 12.13 -11.34
N ASP A 175 13.86 12.86 -11.63
CA ASP A 175 14.31 13.17 -12.98
C ASP A 175 14.93 11.92 -13.61
N ILE A 176 14.39 11.45 -14.74
CA ILE A 176 14.79 10.17 -15.34
C ILE A 176 16.20 10.25 -15.95
N ALA A 177 16.58 11.40 -16.51
CA ALA A 177 17.87 11.56 -17.19
C ALA A 177 19.04 11.53 -16.20
N THR A 178 18.88 12.22 -15.07
CA THR A 178 19.91 12.35 -14.03
C THR A 178 19.78 11.31 -12.92
N ARG A 179 18.63 10.65 -12.82
CA ARG A 179 18.23 9.75 -11.71
C ARG A 179 18.27 10.41 -10.34
N LYS A 180 18.10 11.74 -10.29
CA LYS A 180 18.08 12.51 -9.05
C LYS A 180 16.64 12.75 -8.60
N LEU A 181 16.45 12.68 -7.29
CA LEU A 181 15.20 13.10 -6.66
C LEU A 181 15.04 14.62 -6.79
N ILE A 182 13.80 15.05 -7.00
CA ILE A 182 13.43 16.47 -7.06
C ILE A 182 12.60 16.80 -5.83
N GLY A 183 13.11 17.74 -5.02
CA GLY A 183 12.45 18.17 -3.80
C GLY A 183 12.43 17.10 -2.70
N GLU A 184 11.69 17.40 -1.64
CA GLU A 184 11.51 16.50 -0.50
C GLU A 184 10.36 15.51 -0.76
N PRO A 185 10.42 14.30 -0.19
CA PRO A 185 9.31 13.35 -0.27
C PRO A 185 8.03 13.88 0.39
N ILE A 186 6.90 13.46 -0.16
CA ILE A 186 5.58 13.81 0.37
C ILE A 186 5.04 12.62 1.16
N ASP A 187 4.89 12.79 2.48
CA ASP A 187 4.34 11.76 3.36
C ASP A 187 2.84 11.47 3.10
N ARG A 188 2.33 10.41 3.72
CA ARG A 188 0.88 10.08 3.78
C ARG A 188 0.21 9.93 2.41
N ALA A 189 1.00 9.64 1.38
CA ALA A 189 0.56 9.44 0.01
C ALA A 189 0.26 7.95 -0.22
N ARG A 190 -0.54 7.34 0.65
CA ARG A 190 -0.79 5.89 0.67
C ARG A 190 -1.34 5.32 -0.63
N PHE A 191 -2.29 6.01 -1.26
CA PHE A 191 -3.11 5.42 -2.31
C PHE A 191 -2.55 5.68 -3.71
N PRO A 192 -2.66 4.70 -4.62
CA PRO A 192 -2.05 4.77 -5.94
C PRO A 192 -2.86 5.66 -6.89
N GLN A 193 -2.64 6.98 -6.84
CA GLN A 193 -3.27 7.90 -7.79
C GLN A 193 -2.50 9.20 -7.96
N VAL A 194 -1.31 9.12 -8.56
CA VAL A 194 -0.62 10.29 -9.10
C VAL A 194 -1.11 10.51 -10.53
N SER A 195 -1.77 11.65 -10.77
CA SER A 195 -2.26 12.00 -12.10
C SER A 195 -1.64 13.30 -12.59
N TRP A 196 -0.75 13.19 -13.57
CA TRP A 196 -0.03 14.32 -14.13
C TRP A 196 -0.93 15.24 -14.94
N ARG A 197 -0.67 16.54 -14.85
CA ARG A 197 -1.20 17.52 -15.81
C ARG A 197 -0.49 17.33 -17.16
N PRO A 198 -1.15 17.69 -18.28
CA PRO A 198 -0.59 17.50 -19.62
C PRO A 198 0.77 18.18 -19.84
N ASP A 199 1.07 19.24 -19.10
CA ASP A 199 2.35 19.97 -19.18
C ASP A 199 3.51 19.23 -18.50
N GLY A 200 3.26 18.16 -17.75
CA GLY A 200 4.28 17.39 -17.03
C GLY A 200 4.93 18.12 -15.86
N ARG A 201 4.47 19.32 -15.49
CA ARG A 201 5.10 20.15 -14.43
C ARG A 201 4.42 20.01 -13.07
N SER A 202 3.23 19.44 -13.05
CA SER A 202 2.43 19.28 -11.84
C SER A 202 1.54 18.05 -11.95
N PHE A 203 1.12 17.53 -10.80
CA PHE A 203 0.23 16.38 -10.72
C PHE A 203 -0.72 16.52 -9.53
N VAL A 204 -1.84 15.80 -9.60
CA VAL A 204 -2.72 15.62 -8.45
C VAL A 204 -2.45 14.29 -7.76
N TYR A 205 -2.56 14.27 -6.43
CA TYR A 205 -2.39 13.07 -5.60
C TYR A 205 -3.26 13.17 -4.33
N MET A 206 -3.66 12.03 -3.76
CA MET A 206 -4.36 12.01 -2.48
C MET A 206 -3.37 11.94 -1.31
N ARG A 207 -3.59 12.78 -0.30
CA ARG A 207 -2.84 12.75 0.95
C ARG A 207 -3.79 12.59 2.13
N LEU A 208 -3.48 11.63 3.00
CA LEU A 208 -4.25 11.39 4.22
C LEU A 208 -4.06 12.49 5.26
N GLN A 209 -4.95 12.57 6.25
CA GLN A 209 -4.86 13.56 7.32
C GLN A 209 -3.60 13.39 8.16
N GLU A 210 -3.08 14.50 8.66
CA GLU A 210 -1.95 14.51 9.58
C GLU A 210 -2.42 14.03 10.95
N ARG A 211 -1.75 13.03 11.50
CA ARG A 211 -2.07 12.55 12.85
C ARG A 211 -1.37 13.40 13.90
N LYS A 212 -2.14 14.09 14.73
CA LYS A 212 -1.62 14.77 15.91
C LYS A 212 -1.56 13.81 17.10
N PRO A 213 -0.65 14.03 18.08
CA PRO A 213 -0.64 13.26 19.32
C PRO A 213 -2.02 13.21 19.97
N GLY A 214 -2.45 12.03 20.41
CA GLY A 214 -3.77 11.81 21.02
C GLY A 214 -4.92 11.56 20.03
N MET A 215 -4.73 11.70 18.72
CA MET A 215 -5.77 11.35 17.75
C MET A 215 -5.97 9.83 17.65
N PRO A 216 -7.22 9.33 17.61
CA PRO A 216 -7.49 7.92 17.36
C PRO A 216 -6.84 7.44 16.05
N ALA A 217 -6.35 6.21 16.03
CA ALA A 217 -5.66 5.66 14.85
C ALA A 217 -6.56 5.63 13.60
N THR A 218 -7.87 5.45 13.79
CA THR A 218 -8.89 5.41 12.73
C THR A 218 -9.11 6.77 12.07
N GLU A 219 -8.82 7.88 12.76
CA GLU A 219 -8.97 9.23 12.17
C GLU A 219 -7.97 9.52 11.05
N LYS A 220 -6.94 8.68 10.86
CA LYS A 220 -5.96 8.85 9.79
C LYS A 220 -6.58 8.88 8.39
N TYR A 221 -7.69 8.17 8.19
CA TYR A 221 -8.39 8.10 6.90
C TYR A 221 -9.40 9.22 6.70
N GLN A 222 -9.70 9.98 7.75
CA GLN A 222 -10.67 11.06 7.68
C GLN A 222 -10.02 12.31 7.12
N ASN A 223 -10.84 13.22 6.59
CA ASN A 223 -10.42 14.52 6.05
C ASN A 223 -9.28 14.41 5.02
N SER A 224 -9.22 13.27 4.30
CA SER A 224 -8.27 13.12 3.20
C SER A 224 -8.63 14.10 2.09
N ARG A 225 -7.61 14.57 1.37
CA ARG A 225 -7.76 15.56 0.30
C ARG A 225 -6.90 15.16 -0.88
N VAL A 226 -7.36 15.54 -2.06
CA VAL A 226 -6.53 15.55 -3.26
C VAL A 226 -5.86 16.91 -3.37
N TRP A 227 -4.55 16.90 -3.56
CA TRP A 227 -3.69 18.06 -3.64
C TRP A 227 -3.09 18.18 -5.03
N LEU A 228 -2.92 19.40 -5.53
CA LEU A 228 -2.14 19.74 -6.71
C LEU A 228 -0.72 20.09 -6.27
N HIS A 229 0.23 19.28 -6.70
CA HIS A 229 1.66 19.48 -6.46
C HIS A 229 2.34 20.06 -7.70
N GLU A 230 3.13 21.12 -7.52
CA GLU A 230 4.04 21.65 -8.53
C GLU A 230 5.44 21.10 -8.29
N VAL A 231 6.02 20.42 -9.29
CA VAL A 231 7.31 19.73 -9.15
C VAL A 231 8.41 20.72 -8.74
N GLY A 232 9.16 20.38 -7.70
CA GLY A 232 10.24 21.21 -7.16
C GLY A 232 9.78 22.24 -6.12
N ARG A 233 8.47 22.38 -5.87
CA ARG A 233 7.94 23.12 -4.72
C ARG A 233 7.85 22.21 -3.49
N PRO A 234 7.91 22.76 -2.27
CA PRO A 234 7.60 21.97 -1.07
C PRO A 234 6.11 21.62 -1.02
N ALA A 235 5.76 20.44 -0.49
CA ALA A 235 4.38 19.99 -0.35
C ALA A 235 3.49 20.90 0.52
N SER A 236 4.09 21.77 1.34
CA SER A 236 3.37 22.80 2.10
C SER A 236 2.79 23.91 1.22
N ALA A 237 3.25 24.04 -0.02
CA ALA A 237 2.71 24.97 -1.01
C ALA A 237 1.62 24.34 -1.90
N ASP A 238 1.32 23.06 -1.72
CA ASP A 238 0.31 22.36 -2.52
C ASP A 238 -1.09 22.93 -2.26
N VAL A 239 -1.92 22.93 -3.30
CA VAL A 239 -3.29 23.45 -3.23
C VAL A 239 -4.29 22.30 -3.26
N ALA A 240 -5.21 22.26 -2.31
CA ALA A 240 -6.28 21.25 -2.32
C ALA A 240 -7.22 21.46 -3.52
N VAL A 241 -7.54 20.39 -4.25
CA VAL A 241 -8.42 20.42 -5.43
C VAL A 241 -9.73 19.68 -5.24
N ALA A 242 -9.76 18.70 -4.34
CA ALA A 242 -10.95 17.97 -3.94
C ALA A 242 -10.81 17.49 -2.49
N GLY A 243 -11.93 17.42 -1.77
CA GLY A 243 -11.99 17.01 -0.38
C GLY A 243 -13.02 17.80 0.41
N MET A 244 -13.21 17.42 1.68
CA MET A 244 -14.12 18.13 2.58
C MET A 244 -13.73 19.61 2.69
N ASP A 245 -14.72 20.48 2.50
CA ASP A 245 -14.64 21.94 2.53
C ASP A 245 -13.69 22.58 1.51
N VAL A 246 -13.28 21.83 0.47
CA VAL A 246 -12.42 22.36 -0.60
C VAL A 246 -13.23 23.10 -1.66
N SER A 247 -14.43 22.60 -2.00
CA SER A 247 -15.32 23.25 -2.96
C SER A 247 -16.78 23.08 -2.51
N PRO A 248 -17.60 24.15 -2.52
CA PRO A 248 -19.03 24.04 -2.20
C PRO A 248 -19.82 23.26 -3.28
N ARG A 249 -19.18 22.95 -4.41
CA ARG A 249 -19.78 22.19 -5.52
C ARG A 249 -19.57 20.68 -5.40
N MET A 250 -18.82 20.23 -4.40
CA MET A 250 -18.57 18.81 -4.12
C MET A 250 -19.12 18.44 -2.76
N ALA A 251 -19.93 17.38 -2.71
CA ALA A 251 -20.31 16.76 -1.44
C ALA A 251 -19.26 15.70 -1.07
N VAL A 252 -18.34 16.06 -0.18
CA VAL A 252 -17.33 15.15 0.39
C VAL A 252 -17.43 15.19 1.90
N ARG A 253 -17.73 14.05 2.53
CA ARG A 253 -17.86 13.92 3.98
C ARG A 253 -16.51 13.60 4.61
N ARG A 254 -16.44 13.78 5.94
CA ARG A 254 -15.25 13.52 6.76
C ARG A 254 -14.61 12.15 6.52
N ALA A 255 -15.39 11.10 6.27
CA ALA A 255 -14.88 9.74 6.08
C ALA A 255 -14.73 9.33 4.61
N ASP A 256 -15.14 10.19 3.67
CA ASP A 256 -15.04 9.88 2.25
C ASP A 256 -13.58 10.03 1.77
N LEU A 257 -13.19 9.22 0.79
CA LEU A 257 -11.91 9.26 0.11
C LEU A 257 -12.09 9.89 -1.27
N PRO A 258 -11.56 11.10 -1.51
CA PRO A 258 -11.59 11.73 -2.82
C PRO A 258 -10.40 11.29 -3.67
N PHE A 259 -10.65 11.00 -4.93
CA PHE A 259 -9.69 10.64 -5.95
C PHE A 259 -9.89 11.56 -7.15
N VAL A 260 -8.82 12.05 -7.79
CA VAL A 260 -8.93 12.83 -9.04
C VAL A 260 -8.04 12.23 -10.10
N ALA A 261 -8.62 11.94 -11.26
CA ALA A 261 -7.91 11.47 -12.45
C ALA A 261 -7.91 12.58 -13.51
N ILE A 262 -6.72 12.86 -14.03
CA ILE A 262 -6.47 13.68 -15.21
C ILE A 262 -6.09 12.73 -16.34
N ILE A 263 -6.94 12.68 -17.35
CA ILE A 263 -6.81 11.68 -18.41
C ILE A 263 -6.04 12.28 -19.57
N PRO A 264 -4.97 11.63 -20.06
CA PRO A 264 -4.23 12.09 -21.21
C PRO A 264 -5.14 12.42 -22.39
N GLY A 265 -4.96 13.60 -22.99
CA GLY A 265 -5.78 14.09 -24.11
C GLY A 265 -7.13 14.73 -23.71
N SER A 266 -7.61 14.52 -22.48
CA SER A 266 -8.83 15.16 -21.99
C SER A 266 -8.58 16.58 -21.49
N ARG A 267 -9.53 17.49 -21.77
CA ARG A 267 -9.56 18.82 -21.13
C ARG A 267 -10.19 18.82 -19.74
N TYR A 268 -10.75 17.69 -19.33
CA TYR A 268 -11.48 17.52 -18.07
C TYR A 268 -10.81 16.49 -17.17
N ALA A 269 -10.80 16.79 -15.88
CA ALA A 269 -10.52 15.84 -14.83
C ALA A 269 -11.84 15.21 -14.34
N VAL A 270 -11.74 14.00 -13.79
CA VAL A 270 -12.84 13.32 -13.11
C VAL A 270 -12.44 13.10 -11.67
N ALA A 271 -13.29 13.53 -10.73
CA ALA A 271 -13.16 13.19 -9.33
C ALA A 271 -14.11 12.04 -8.99
N ALA A 272 -13.62 11.03 -8.29
CA ALA A 272 -14.42 9.98 -7.67
C ALA A 272 -14.35 10.14 -6.15
N VAL A 273 -15.50 10.17 -5.50
CA VAL A 273 -15.61 10.21 -4.04
C VAL A 273 -16.16 8.87 -3.59
N GLU A 274 -15.37 8.16 -2.79
CA GLU A 274 -15.66 6.82 -2.30
C GLU A 274 -15.95 6.86 -0.80
N ASN A 275 -16.89 6.04 -0.32
CA ASN A 275 -17.24 5.96 1.10
C ASN A 275 -16.77 4.63 1.70
N GLY A 276 -15.53 4.58 2.17
CA GLY A 276 -14.95 3.36 2.73
C GLY A 276 -14.98 2.22 1.71
N VAL A 277 -15.67 1.11 2.05
CA VAL A 277 -15.82 -0.07 1.17
C VAL A 277 -17.17 -0.13 0.47
N GLN A 278 -17.98 0.93 0.58
CA GLN A 278 -19.21 1.05 -0.17
C GLN A 278 -18.89 1.01 -1.68
N ARG A 279 -19.71 0.29 -2.45
CA ARG A 279 -19.46 0.10 -3.88
C ARG A 279 -19.89 1.30 -4.71
N GLU A 280 -20.92 2.00 -4.28
CA GLU A 280 -21.42 3.19 -4.97
C GLU A 280 -20.43 4.34 -4.84
N VAL A 281 -20.30 5.14 -5.90
CA VAL A 281 -19.40 6.29 -5.96
C VAL A 281 -20.17 7.56 -6.32
N ALA A 282 -19.67 8.71 -5.86
CA ALA A 282 -20.07 9.99 -6.42
C ALA A 282 -19.00 10.48 -7.40
N LEU A 283 -19.42 10.92 -8.59
CA LEU A 283 -18.53 11.37 -9.65
C LEU A 283 -18.74 12.85 -9.93
N TYR A 284 -17.64 13.57 -10.14
CA TYR A 284 -17.63 14.97 -10.53
C TYR A 284 -16.65 15.21 -11.67
N THR A 285 -16.83 16.29 -12.42
CA THR A 285 -15.87 16.72 -13.44
C THR A 285 -15.61 18.22 -13.39
N ALA A 286 -14.38 18.61 -13.73
CA ALA A 286 -13.97 20.00 -13.88
C ALA A 286 -12.91 20.13 -14.98
N PRO A 287 -12.78 21.29 -15.64
CA PRO A 287 -11.68 21.52 -16.58
C PRO A 287 -10.32 21.39 -15.88
N VAL A 288 -9.36 20.69 -16.49
CA VAL A 288 -8.01 20.50 -15.92
C VAL A 288 -7.34 21.84 -15.63
N ALA A 289 -7.54 22.83 -16.50
CA ALA A 289 -6.99 24.18 -16.34
C ALA A 289 -7.60 24.98 -15.17
N SER A 290 -8.63 24.45 -14.51
CA SER A 290 -9.27 25.06 -13.35
C SER A 290 -8.84 24.45 -12.01
N LEU A 291 -8.18 23.28 -12.02
CA LEU A 291 -7.72 22.62 -10.81
C LEU A 291 -6.74 23.52 -10.04
N GLY A 292 -6.96 23.64 -8.72
CA GLY A 292 -6.17 24.50 -7.84
C GLY A 292 -6.63 25.97 -7.80
N LYS A 293 -7.69 26.34 -8.53
CA LYS A 293 -8.31 27.66 -8.42
C LYS A 293 -9.43 27.64 -7.35
N PRO A 294 -9.64 28.75 -6.59
CA PRO A 294 -10.64 28.81 -5.51
C PRO A 294 -12.07 28.39 -5.90
N ASP A 295 -12.46 28.62 -7.16
CA ASP A 295 -13.79 28.29 -7.68
C ASP A 295 -13.74 27.31 -8.86
N ALA A 296 -12.88 26.28 -8.78
CA ALA A 296 -12.87 25.20 -9.77
C ALA A 296 -14.32 24.70 -10.01
N PRO A 297 -14.85 24.77 -11.25
CA PRO A 297 -16.26 24.55 -11.53
C PRO A 297 -16.59 23.05 -11.60
N TRP A 298 -16.44 22.36 -10.48
CA TRP A 298 -16.87 20.98 -10.33
C TRP A 298 -18.36 20.85 -10.66
N THR A 299 -18.67 19.89 -11.52
CA THR A 299 -20.02 19.53 -11.93
C THR A 299 -20.26 18.08 -11.52
N ARG A 300 -21.29 17.83 -10.73
CA ARG A 300 -21.68 16.47 -10.33
C ARG A 300 -22.20 15.71 -11.56
N ILE A 301 -21.65 14.52 -11.78
CA ILE A 301 -22.11 13.55 -12.78
C ILE A 301 -23.13 12.61 -12.16
N CYS A 302 -22.81 12.05 -10.99
CA CYS A 302 -23.70 11.19 -10.19
C CYS A 302 -23.35 11.31 -8.70
N ASP A 303 -24.25 10.86 -7.83
CA ASP A 303 -23.95 10.63 -6.42
C ASP A 303 -24.33 9.21 -5.96
N PHE A 304 -24.15 8.94 -4.67
CA PHE A 304 -24.39 7.63 -4.08
C PHE A 304 -25.84 7.14 -4.25
N ALA A 305 -26.83 8.03 -4.40
CA ALA A 305 -28.23 7.65 -4.59
C ALA A 305 -28.48 7.07 -5.99
N ASP A 306 -27.65 7.41 -6.97
CA ASP A 306 -27.73 6.89 -8.34
C ASP A 306 -27.24 5.43 -8.47
N LYS A 307 -26.63 4.88 -7.41
CA LYS A 307 -26.12 3.49 -7.34
C LYS A 307 -25.11 3.12 -8.43
N VAL A 308 -24.34 4.09 -8.90
CA VAL A 308 -23.24 3.85 -9.83
C VAL A 308 -22.10 3.16 -9.09
N VAL A 309 -21.80 1.91 -9.47
CA VAL A 309 -20.75 1.08 -8.82
C VAL A 309 -19.50 0.87 -9.68
N ARG A 310 -19.54 1.33 -10.93
CA ARG A 310 -18.43 1.22 -11.89
C ARG A 310 -18.48 2.40 -12.85
N TRP A 311 -17.30 2.89 -13.21
CA TRP A 311 -17.12 3.91 -14.23
C TRP A 311 -15.82 3.64 -14.97
N ALA A 312 -15.76 4.15 -16.19
CA ALA A 312 -14.56 4.17 -17.00
C ALA A 312 -14.56 5.49 -17.75
N VAL A 313 -13.38 5.97 -18.10
CA VAL A 313 -13.23 7.08 -19.00
C VAL A 313 -12.37 6.61 -20.15
N HIS A 314 -12.85 6.85 -21.36
CA HIS A 314 -12.24 6.44 -22.61
C HIS A 314 -11.59 7.62 -23.30
#